data_AF-A0A950VPC7-F1
#
_entry.id   AF-A0A950VPC7-F1
#
_cell.length_a   1.000
_cell.length_b   1.000
_cell.length_c   1.000
_cell.angle_alpha   90.00
_cell.angle_beta   90.00
_cell.angle_gamma   90.00
#
_symmetry.space_group_name_H-M   'P 1'
#
loop_
_entity.id
_entity.type
_entity.pdbx_description
1 polymer ?
#
loop_
_entity_poly.entity_id
_entity_poly.type
_entity_poly.pdbx_seq_one_letter_code
_entity_poly.pdbx_strand_id
1 'polypeptide(L)'
;IHFQGFRYLDTTLAAYVGEDVTIRYDPRDMAEVRVFFNDQFLCRAINPELAGETIALKDIIRARNQHRRQLRTTLADREATIEALLALRRGSELVATEPLLPDSETSSQMSVPARPRLKRFFNDE
;
A
#
# COMPACT_ATOMS: atom_id res chain seq x y z
N ILE A 1 18.12 10.22 9.51
CA ILE A 1 18.06 8.94 8.75
C ILE A 1 16.61 8.48 8.64
N HIS A 2 16.20 7.89 7.52
CA HIS A 2 14.89 7.24 7.39
C HIS A 2 15.07 5.71 7.42
N PHE A 3 14.39 5.04 8.34
CA PHE A 3 14.44 3.60 8.48
C PHE A 3 13.08 3.07 8.91
N GLN A 4 12.62 1.97 8.31
CA GLN A 4 11.31 1.35 8.60
C GLN A 4 10.14 2.36 8.59
N GLY A 5 10.16 3.38 7.73
CA GLY A 5 9.12 4.41 7.64
C GLY A 5 9.10 5.41 8.81
N PHE A 6 10.18 5.49 9.58
CA PHE A 6 10.38 6.47 10.65
C PHE A 6 11.62 7.32 10.41
N ARG A 7 11.64 8.50 11.04
CA ARG A 7 12.77 9.42 11.00
C ARG A 7 13.54 9.36 12.31
N TYR A 8 14.81 9.03 12.23
CA TYR A 8 15.74 9.01 13.37
C TYR A 8 16.72 10.17 13.28
N LEU A 9 16.98 10.80 14.42
CA LEU A 9 17.75 12.03 14.55
C LEU A 9 18.82 11.90 15.62
N ASP A 10 20.00 12.43 15.30
CA ASP A 10 21.09 12.73 16.23
C ASP A 10 21.96 13.81 15.58
N THR A 11 22.46 14.77 16.36
CA THR A 11 23.35 15.83 15.91
C THR A 11 24.68 15.31 15.34
N THR A 12 25.16 14.17 15.84
CA THR A 12 26.41 13.52 15.39
C THR A 12 26.36 13.09 13.93
N LEU A 13 25.17 12.81 13.40
CA LEU A 13 24.97 12.39 12.02
C LEU A 13 25.23 13.51 11.00
N ALA A 14 25.27 14.78 11.42
CA ALA A 14 25.47 15.91 10.53
C ALA A 14 26.82 15.84 9.79
N ALA A 15 27.84 15.24 10.40
CA ALA A 15 29.16 15.06 9.79
C ALA A 15 29.23 13.88 8.80
N TYR A 16 28.18 13.06 8.70
CA TYR A 16 28.14 11.81 7.93
C TYR A 16 27.02 11.83 6.88
N VAL A 17 26.64 13.03 6.42
CA VAL A 17 25.60 13.18 5.39
C VAL A 17 26.14 12.71 4.04
N GLY A 18 25.48 11.72 3.45
CA GLY A 18 25.88 11.13 2.16
C GLY A 18 26.76 9.88 2.31
N GLU A 19 27.18 9.57 3.54
CA GLU A 19 27.94 8.36 3.83
C GLU A 19 27.03 7.15 4.05
N ASP A 20 27.54 5.96 3.71
CA ASP A 20 26.87 4.70 4.01
C ASP A 20 27.09 4.30 5.48
N VAL A 21 25.99 4.00 6.17
CA VAL A 21 26.00 3.64 7.59
C VAL A 21 25.24 2.34 7.83
N THR A 22 25.73 1.54 8.78
CA THR A 22 25.07 0.31 9.21
C THR A 22 24.17 0.58 10.41
N ILE A 23 22.92 0.17 10.32
CA ILE A 23 21.93 0.37 11.39
C ILE A 23 21.65 -0.96 12.09
N ARG A 24 21.77 -0.96 13.42
CA ARG A 24 21.38 -2.08 14.28
C ARG A 24 20.25 -1.64 15.20
N TYR A 25 19.23 -2.48 15.33
CA TYR A 25 18.03 -2.15 16.10
C TYR A 25 17.50 -3.39 16.83
N ASP A 26 16.76 -3.17 17.92
CA ASP A 26 16.00 -4.23 18.59
C ASP A 26 14.57 -4.23 18.02
N PRO A 27 14.06 -5.33 17.43
CA PRO A 27 12.68 -5.38 16.94
C PRO A 27 11.62 -5.14 18.03
N ARG A 28 11.97 -5.18 19.31
CA ARG A 28 11.08 -4.87 20.44
C ARG A 28 11.04 -3.38 20.77
N ASP A 29 12.05 -2.61 20.36
CA ASP A 29 12.18 -1.19 20.65
C ASP A 29 12.60 -0.40 19.41
N MET A 30 11.61 0.24 18.78
CA MET A 30 11.81 1.11 17.62
C MET A 30 12.01 2.59 17.99
N ALA A 31 12.05 2.95 19.28
CA ALA A 31 12.26 4.33 19.70
C ALA A 31 13.66 4.83 19.35
N GLU A 32 14.64 3.92 19.32
CA GLU A 32 16.02 4.23 18.97
C GLU A 32 16.65 3.20 18.06
N VAL A 33 17.68 3.63 17.32
CA VAL A 33 18.53 2.75 16.52
C VAL A 33 20.00 3.07 16.77
N ARG A 34 20.85 2.05 16.73
CA ARG A 34 22.31 2.19 16.84
C ARG A 34 22.90 2.30 15.44
N VAL A 35 23.63 3.39 15.21
CA VAL A 35 24.27 3.68 13.92
C VAL A 35 25.75 3.39 14.02
N PHE A 36 26.29 2.74 12.99
CA PHE A 36 27.68 2.37 12.85
C PHE A 36 28.23 2.92 11.53
N PHE A 37 29.46 3.39 11.55
CA PHE A 37 30.21 3.81 10.37
C PHE A 37 31.51 3.02 10.34
N ASN A 38 31.80 2.32 9.23
CA ASN A 38 32.96 1.42 9.11
C ASN A 38 33.10 0.45 10.30
N ASP A 39 31.99 -0.21 10.65
CA ASP A 39 31.87 -1.13 11.80
C ASP A 39 32.17 -0.54 13.19
N GLN A 40 32.39 0.78 13.27
CA GLN A 40 32.56 1.50 14.54
C GLN A 40 31.24 2.13 14.96
N PHE A 41 30.93 2.03 16.26
CA PHE A 41 29.74 2.65 16.82
C PHE A 41 29.86 4.17 16.70
N LEU A 42 28.88 4.79 16.04
CA LEU A 42 28.82 6.23 15.86
C LEU A 42 27.92 6.87 16.91
N CYS A 43 26.63 6.52 16.92
CA CYS A 43 25.65 7.12 17.82
C CYS A 43 24.37 6.31 18.00
N ARG A 44 23.51 6.76 18.92
CA ARG A 44 22.13 6.28 19.12
C ARG A 44 21.18 7.34 18.57
N ALA A 45 20.61 7.07 17.40
CA ALA A 45 19.64 7.97 16.80
C ALA A 45 18.24 7.68 17.34
N ILE A 46 17.53 8.72 17.75
CA ILE A 46 16.21 8.62 18.39
C ILE A 46 15.13 9.04 17.39
N ASN A 47 14.00 8.34 17.41
CA ASN A 47 12.79 8.77 16.72
C ASN A 47 11.97 9.68 17.65
N PRO A 48 11.77 10.96 17.32
CA PRO A 48 11.02 11.88 18.17
C PRO A 48 9.55 11.51 18.34
N GLU A 49 8.95 10.82 17.36
CA GLU A 49 7.52 10.44 17.39
C GLU A 49 7.24 9.28 18.35
N LEU A 50 8.24 8.43 18.60
CA LEU A 50 8.14 7.28 19.51
C LEU A 50 8.92 7.55 20.82
N ALA A 51 9.47 8.76 20.98
CA ALA A 51 10.32 9.08 22.11
C ALA A 51 9.50 9.00 23.41
N GLY A 52 9.91 8.10 24.30
CA GLY A 52 9.23 7.84 25.57
C GLY A 52 8.34 6.59 25.58
N GLU A 53 8.11 5.95 24.43
CA GLU A 53 7.33 4.73 24.31
C GLU A 53 8.14 3.60 23.68
N THR A 54 8.14 2.42 24.32
CA THR A 54 8.75 1.22 23.74
C THR A 54 7.75 0.54 22.80
N ILE A 55 7.91 0.78 21.50
CA ILE A 55 7.03 0.23 20.47
C ILE A 55 7.78 -0.84 19.66
N ALA A 56 7.21 -2.04 19.62
CA ALA A 56 7.78 -3.14 18.85
C ALA A 56 7.46 -3.02 17.35
N LEU A 57 8.41 -3.43 16.51
CA LEU A 57 8.29 -3.43 15.05
C LEU A 57 7.06 -4.21 14.56
N LYS A 58 6.72 -5.32 15.24
CA LYS A 58 5.53 -6.12 14.93
C LYS A 58 4.23 -5.31 15.02
N ASP A 59 4.14 -4.41 16.00
CA ASP A 59 2.93 -3.64 16.28
C ASP A 59 2.80 -2.51 15.26
N ILE A 60 3.92 -1.90 14.88
CA ILE A 60 4.00 -0.98 13.74
C ILE A 60 3.53 -1.64 12.45
N ILE A 61 4.04 -2.84 12.14
CA ILE A 61 3.64 -3.57 10.93
C ILE A 61 2.14 -3.88 10.97
N ARG A 62 1.63 -4.33 12.12
CA ARG A 62 0.20 -4.61 12.31
C ARG A 62 -0.66 -3.36 12.09
N ALA A 63 -0.31 -2.24 12.72
CA ALA A 63 -1.03 -0.97 12.57
C ALA A 63 -1.03 -0.50 11.11
N ARG A 64 0.12 -0.57 10.43
CA ARG A 64 0.22 -0.26 9.00
C ARG A 64 -0.66 -1.16 8.15
N ASN A 65 -0.67 -2.47 8.42
CA ASN A 65 -1.48 -3.43 7.68
C ASN A 65 -2.97 -3.17 7.87
N GLN A 66 -3.40 -2.87 9.11
CA GLN A 66 -4.77 -2.49 9.43
C GLN A 66 -5.17 -1.23 8.68
N HIS A 67 -4.35 -0.18 8.73
CA HIS A 67 -4.60 1.06 8.01
C HIS A 67 -4.74 0.84 6.49
N ARG A 68 -3.82 0.08 5.87
CA ARG A 68 -3.92 -0.24 4.44
C ARG A 68 -5.19 -1.04 4.10
N ARG A 69 -5.66 -1.92 4.98
CA ARG A 69 -6.90 -2.67 4.77
C ARG A 69 -8.11 -1.73 4.83
N GLN A 70 -8.18 -0.89 5.86
CA GLN A 70 -9.27 0.07 6.03
C GLN A 70 -9.38 1.02 4.82
N LEU A 71 -8.25 1.54 4.34
CA LEU A 71 -8.23 2.39 3.15
C LEU A 71 -8.71 1.65 1.90
N ARG A 72 -8.30 0.40 1.70
CA ARG A 72 -8.77 -0.43 0.57
C ARG A 72 -10.26 -0.65 0.61
N THR A 73 -10.81 -0.99 1.77
CA THR A 73 -12.26 -1.14 1.94
C THR A 73 -12.98 0.17 1.61
N THR A 74 -12.50 1.29 2.14
CA THR A 74 -13.09 2.61 1.86
C THR A 74 -13.08 2.95 0.37
N LEU A 75 -12.01 2.61 -0.35
CA LEU A 75 -11.95 2.82 -1.81
C LEU A 75 -12.92 1.90 -2.56
N ALA A 76 -12.98 0.62 -2.21
CA ALA A 76 -13.90 -0.33 -2.83
C ALA A 76 -15.37 0.09 -2.65
N ASP A 77 -15.74 0.55 -1.45
CA ASP A 77 -17.09 1.04 -1.18
C ASP A 77 -17.42 2.28 -2.03
N ARG A 78 -16.46 3.20 -2.17
CA ARG A 78 -16.60 4.39 -3.02
C ARG A 78 -16.71 4.05 -4.49
N GLU A 79 -15.91 3.10 -4.98
CA GLU A 79 -15.99 2.62 -6.35
C GLU A 79 -17.37 1.98 -6.64
N ALA A 80 -17.87 1.13 -5.73
CA ALA A 80 -19.17 0.49 -5.87
C ALA A 80 -20.33 1.50 -5.88
N THR A 81 -20.27 2.53 -5.02
CA THR A 81 -21.30 3.60 -5.01
C THR A 81 -21.29 4.42 -6.29
N ILE A 82 -20.10 4.78 -6.81
CA ILE A 82 -19.97 5.47 -8.10
C ILE A 82 -20.50 4.60 -9.24
N GLU A 83 -20.15 3.31 -9.27
CA GLU A 83 -20.63 2.38 -10.29
C GLU A 83 -22.16 2.26 -10.28
N ALA A 84 -22.77 2.15 -9.09
CA ALA A 84 -24.22 2.13 -8.94
C ALA A 84 -24.89 3.41 -9.47
N LEU A 85 -24.32 4.59 -9.15
CA LEU A 85 -24.83 5.87 -9.66
C LEU A 85 -24.68 5.98 -11.18
N LEU A 86 -23.55 5.53 -11.74
CA LEU A 86 -23.34 5.50 -13.20
C LEU A 86 -24.28 4.52 -13.89
N ALA A 87 -24.60 3.39 -13.27
CA ALA A 87 -25.57 2.43 -13.79
C ALA A 87 -26.99 3.02 -13.82
N LEU A 88 -27.41 3.70 -12.75
CA LEU A 88 -28.70 4.40 -12.69
C LEU A 88 -28.81 5.49 -13.77
N ARG A 89 -27.75 6.28 -13.95
CA ARG A 89 -27.72 7.30 -15.02
C ARG A 89 -27.85 6.67 -16.41
N ARG A 90 -27.10 5.60 -16.70
CA ARG A 90 -27.21 4.86 -17.97
C ARG A 90 -28.61 4.28 -18.19
N GLY A 91 -29.23 3.74 -17.14
CA GLY A 91 -30.62 3.27 -17.18
C GLY A 91 -31.62 4.39 -17.47
N SER A 92 -31.41 5.59 -16.90
CA SER A 92 -32.26 6.76 -17.18
C SER A 92 -32.13 7.29 -18.61
N GLU A 93 -30.95 7.14 -19.24
CA GLU A 93 -30.74 7.48 -20.65
C GLU A 93 -31.43 6.48 -21.61
N LEU A 94 -31.61 5.22 -21.20
CA LEU A 94 -32.34 4.21 -21.98
C LEU A 94 -33.87 4.40 -21.93
N VAL A 95 -34.42 4.95 -20.84
CA VAL A 95 -35.88 5.22 -20.70
C VAL A 95 -36.33 6.46 -21.48
N ALA A 96 -35.42 7.37 -21.83
CA ALA A 96 -35.74 8.51 -22.70
C ALA A 96 -36.00 8.10 -24.17
N THR A 97 -35.83 6.81 -24.52
CA THR A 97 -36.08 6.30 -25.86
C THR A 97 -36.96 5.05 -25.77
N GLU A 98 -38.28 5.20 -25.73
CA GLU A 98 -39.18 4.12 -26.14
C GLU A 98 -40.45 4.69 -26.80
N PRO A 99 -41.15 3.92 -27.67
CA PRO A 99 -40.81 2.59 -28.17
C PRO A 99 -41.08 2.38 -29.68
N LEU A 100 -40.35 1.47 -30.34
CA LEU A 100 -40.92 0.61 -31.39
C LEU A 100 -40.13 -0.71 -31.43
N LEU A 101 -40.81 -1.79 -31.07
CA LEU A 101 -40.44 -3.17 -31.38
C LEU A 101 -41.59 -3.76 -32.22
N PRO A 102 -41.41 -4.92 -32.89
CA PRO A 102 -40.16 -5.60 -33.23
C PRO A 102 -40.12 -6.02 -34.71
N ASP A 103 -38.96 -6.38 -35.24
CA ASP A 103 -38.92 -7.50 -36.19
C ASP A 103 -37.66 -8.33 -36.00
N SER A 104 -37.92 -9.63 -36.08
CA SER A 104 -37.03 -10.77 -35.87
C SER A 104 -35.81 -10.73 -36.79
N GLU A 105 -34.66 -11.24 -36.34
CA GLU A 105 -34.02 -12.40 -36.99
C GLU A 105 -32.75 -12.87 -36.27
N THR A 106 -32.69 -14.20 -36.17
CA THR A 106 -31.61 -15.06 -35.72
C THR A 106 -30.29 -14.80 -36.45
N SER A 107 -29.19 -14.58 -35.73
CA SER A 107 -27.89 -15.17 -36.12
C SER A 107 -26.87 -15.10 -34.98
N SER A 108 -26.39 -16.27 -34.62
CA SER A 108 -25.42 -16.61 -33.58
C SER A 108 -24.09 -15.85 -33.74
N GLN A 109 -23.70 -15.07 -32.72
CA GLN A 109 -22.35 -14.52 -32.62
C GLN A 109 -21.45 -15.43 -31.77
N MET A 110 -20.33 -15.79 -32.37
CA MET A 110 -19.28 -16.69 -31.88
C MET A 110 -18.74 -16.27 -30.50
N SER A 111 -18.64 -17.23 -29.58
CA SER A 111 -17.91 -17.07 -28.32
C SER A 111 -16.41 -17.24 -28.53
N VAL A 112 -15.64 -16.18 -28.26
CA VAL A 112 -14.17 -16.27 -28.19
C VAL A 112 -13.79 -16.95 -26.87
N PRO A 113 -13.02 -18.06 -26.87
CA PRO A 113 -12.62 -18.69 -25.62
C PRO A 113 -11.61 -17.80 -24.88
N ALA A 114 -11.86 -17.61 -23.58
CA ALA A 114 -11.00 -16.84 -22.70
C ALA A 114 -9.60 -17.49 -22.60
N ARG A 115 -8.55 -16.70 -22.86
CA ARG A 115 -7.15 -17.17 -22.77
C ARG A 115 -6.78 -17.47 -21.30
N PRO A 116 -6.14 -18.61 -20.99
CA PRO A 116 -5.74 -18.93 -19.63
C PRO A 116 -4.62 -18.00 -19.15
N ARG A 117 -4.75 -17.49 -17.91
CA ARG A 117 -3.74 -16.62 -17.28
C ARG A 117 -2.51 -17.45 -16.90
N LEU A 118 -1.35 -17.09 -17.44
CA LEU A 118 -0.06 -17.69 -17.10
C LEU A 118 0.30 -17.40 -15.63
N LYS A 119 0.64 -18.45 -14.88
CA LYS A 119 1.13 -18.34 -13.50
C LYS A 119 2.59 -17.87 -13.52
N ARG A 120 2.91 -16.84 -12.75
CA ARG A 120 4.29 -16.38 -12.52
C ARG A 120 4.86 -17.16 -11.34
N PHE A 121 5.88 -17.97 -11.59
CA PHE A 121 6.70 -18.56 -10.54
C PHE A 121 7.78 -17.53 -10.15
N PHE A 122 7.93 -17.30 -8.85
CA PHE A 122 9.10 -16.63 -8.29
C PHE A 122 10.08 -17.73 -7.89
N ASN A 123 11.27 -17.72 -8.49
CA ASN A 123 12.40 -18.49 -7.98
C ASN A 123 13.11 -17.60 -6.95
N ASP A 124 13.14 -18.07 -5.70
CA ASP A 124 14.07 -17.60 -4.70
C ASP A 124 15.33 -18.49 -4.81
N GLU A 125 16.45 -17.89 -5.22
CA GLU A 125 17.81 -18.42 -4.99
C GLU A 125 18.46 -17.61 -3.87
#